data_AF-A0A8S0FRF8-F1
#
_entry.id   AF-A0A8S0FRF8-F1
#
_cell.length_a   1.000
_cell.length_b   1.000
_cell.length_c   1.000
_cell.angle_alpha   90.00
_cell.angle_beta   90.00
_cell.angle_gamma   90.00
#
_symmetry.space_group_name_H-M   'P 1'
#
loop_
_entity.id
_entity.type
_entity.pdbx_description
1 polymer ?
#
loop_
_entity_poly.entity_id
_entity_poly.type
_entity_poly.pdbx_seq_one_letter_code
_entity_poly.pdbx_strand_id
1 'polypeptide(L)'
;MVAESGFGTGLNFLTLWQAFDQFREAYPQAQLQRLHFISFEKFPLARADLALAHQHWPELAPWAEQLQAQWPLPLPGCHRLLLDEGRITLDLWFGDINELTSQLDDSLNQKV
;
A
#
# COMPACT_ATOMS: atom_id res chain seq x y z
N MET A 1 5.16 9.04 6.06
CA MET A 1 4.40 7.81 6.38
C MET A 1 2.94 8.17 6.35
N VAL A 2 2.11 7.35 5.70
CA VAL A 2 0.66 7.53 5.63
C VAL A 2 0.02 6.24 6.15
N ALA A 3 -1.03 6.37 6.97
CA ALA A 3 -1.77 5.25 7.51
C ALA A 3 -3.26 5.39 7.17
N GLU A 4 -3.88 4.30 6.73
CA GLU A 4 -5.29 4.25 6.34
C GLU A 4 -6.02 3.07 6.99
N SER A 5 -7.29 3.28 7.33
CA SER A 5 -8.21 2.21 7.73
C SER A 5 -9.11 1.81 6.55
N GLY A 6 -9.00 0.57 6.09
CA GLY A 6 -9.79 0.03 4.98
C GLY A 6 -9.12 0.26 3.62
N PHE A 7 -8.29 -0.70 3.19
CA PHE A 7 -7.60 -0.61 1.90
C PHE A 7 -8.55 -0.72 0.70
N GLY A 8 -9.58 -1.57 0.79
CA GLY A 8 -10.56 -1.81 -0.26
C GLY A 8 -9.92 -2.17 -1.60
N THR A 9 -10.13 -1.32 -2.60
CA THR A 9 -9.56 -1.45 -3.95
C THR A 9 -8.15 -0.86 -4.06
N GLY A 10 -7.59 -0.27 -3.01
CA GLY A 10 -6.28 0.37 -3.03
C GLY A 10 -6.25 1.70 -3.78
N LEU A 11 -7.39 2.28 -4.16
CA LEU A 11 -7.46 3.50 -4.97
C LEU A 11 -6.72 4.69 -4.31
N ASN A 12 -6.85 4.85 -3.01
CA ASN A 12 -6.17 5.92 -2.26
C ASN A 12 -4.64 5.72 -2.29
N PHE A 13 -4.18 4.47 -2.13
CA PHE A 13 -2.77 4.12 -2.26
C PHE A 13 -2.24 4.39 -3.68
N LEU A 14 -2.97 3.95 -4.72
CA LEU A 14 -2.57 4.14 -6.12
C LEU A 14 -2.50 5.63 -6.49
N THR A 15 -3.51 6.40 -6.09
CA THR A 15 -3.54 7.86 -6.31
C THR A 15 -2.38 8.56 -5.60
N LEU A 16 -2.08 8.15 -4.37
CA LEU A 16 -0.96 8.71 -3.62
C LEU A 16 0.39 8.35 -4.26
N TRP A 17 0.55 7.11 -4.73
CA TRP A 17 1.75 6.69 -5.43
C TRP A 17 1.95 7.50 -6.72
N GLN A 18 0.90 7.63 -7.54
CA GLN A 18 0.95 8.48 -8.73
C GLN A 18 1.35 9.94 -8.40
N ALA A 19 0.80 10.53 -7.34
CA ALA A 19 1.17 11.88 -6.92
C ALA A 19 2.61 11.96 -6.40
N PHE A 20 3.06 10.91 -5.71
CA PHE A 20 4.43 10.81 -5.22
C PHE A 20 5.45 10.69 -6.35
N ASP A 21 5.17 9.91 -7.39
CA ASP A 21 6.04 9.79 -8.56
C ASP A 21 6.16 11.13 -9.30
N GLN A 22 5.04 11.83 -9.52
CA GLN A 22 5.05 13.18 -10.09
C GLN A 22 5.87 14.17 -9.24
N PHE A 23 5.76 14.08 -7.91
CA PHE A 23 6.58 14.88 -7.00
C PHE A 23 8.08 14.55 -7.13
N ARG A 24 8.44 13.27 -7.27
CA ARG A 24 9.84 12.83 -7.46
C ARG A 24 10.41 13.33 -8.77
N GLU A 25 9.62 13.35 -9.84
CA GLU A 25 10.01 13.90 -11.14
C GLU A 25 10.20 15.43 -11.08
N ALA A 26 9.28 16.14 -10.43
CA ALA A 26 9.36 17.60 -10.28
C ALA A 26 10.47 18.05 -9.32
N TYR A 27 10.78 17.26 -8.29
CA TYR A 27 11.71 17.61 -7.23
C TYR A 27 12.71 16.48 -6.92
N PRO A 28 13.61 16.13 -7.85
CA PRO A 28 14.51 14.98 -7.71
C PRO A 28 15.46 15.09 -6.50
N GLN A 29 15.85 16.33 -6.15
CA GLN A 29 16.74 16.64 -5.03
C GLN A 29 16.02 16.80 -3.69
N ALA A 30 14.70 16.64 -3.62
CA ALA A 30 13.98 16.72 -2.36
C ALA A 30 14.49 15.66 -1.37
N GLN A 31 14.52 16.01 -0.08
CA GLN A 31 14.91 15.08 0.98
C GLN A 31 13.96 13.88 1.06
N LEU A 32 12.68 14.07 0.69
CA LEU A 32 11.70 13.00 0.63
C LEU A 32 11.94 12.12 -0.59
N GLN A 33 12.49 10.94 -0.36
CA GLN A 33 12.94 10.01 -1.40
C GLN A 33 12.10 8.72 -1.47
N ARG A 34 11.38 8.39 -0.40
CA ARG A 34 10.63 7.13 -0.26
C ARG A 34 9.25 7.37 0.36
N LEU A 35 8.30 6.52 -0.01
CA LEU A 35 6.96 6.50 0.55
C LEU A 35 6.74 5.20 1.32
N HIS A 36 6.20 5.31 2.53
CA HIS A 36 5.75 4.16 3.32
C HIS A 36 4.28 4.35 3.64
N PHE A 37 3.48 3.42 3.16
CA PHE A 37 2.03 3.34 3.33
C PHE A 37 1.68 2.14 4.19
N ILE A 38 0.81 2.33 5.17
CA ILE A 38 0.32 1.28 6.05
C ILE A 38 -1.19 1.28 5.94
N SER A 39 -1.80 0.12 5.66
CA SER A 39 -3.25 0.01 5.61
C SER A 39 -3.75 -1.27 6.25
N PHE A 40 -4.95 -1.18 6.83
CA PHE A 40 -5.64 -2.28 7.48
C PHE A 40 -6.81 -2.71 6.61
N GLU A 41 -6.97 -4.01 6.41
CA GLU A 41 -8.08 -4.57 5.66
C GLU A 41 -8.64 -5.80 6.37
N LYS A 42 -9.95 -5.80 6.60
CA LYS A 42 -10.64 -6.91 7.26
C LYS A 42 -11.12 -7.94 6.25
N PHE A 43 -11.43 -7.51 5.03
CA PHE A 43 -11.98 -8.36 3.97
C PHE A 43 -11.20 -8.13 2.66
N PRO A 44 -9.97 -8.66 2.54
CA PRO A 44 -9.15 -8.44 1.36
C PRO A 44 -9.82 -9.00 0.11
N LEU A 45 -9.85 -8.20 -0.95
CA LEU A 45 -10.36 -8.61 -2.26
C LEU A 45 -9.51 -9.75 -2.83
N ALA A 46 -10.17 -10.64 -3.57
CA ALA A 46 -9.44 -11.57 -4.43
C ALA A 46 -8.70 -10.78 -5.52
N ARG A 47 -7.54 -11.28 -5.96
CA ARG A 47 -6.74 -10.64 -7.01
C ARG A 47 -7.55 -10.35 -8.29
N ALA A 48 -8.46 -11.25 -8.66
CA ALA A 48 -9.32 -11.08 -9.82
C ALA A 48 -10.30 -9.89 -9.65
N ASP A 49 -10.93 -9.77 -8.48
CA ASP A 49 -11.84 -8.67 -8.17
C ASP A 49 -11.09 -7.33 -8.09
N LEU A 50 -9.88 -7.35 -7.53
CA LEU A 50 -8.98 -6.19 -7.53
C LEU A 50 -8.63 -5.74 -8.95
N ALA A 51 -8.28 -6.68 -9.83
CA ALA A 51 -7.98 -6.37 -11.23
C ALA A 51 -9.20 -5.80 -11.97
N LEU A 52 -10.40 -6.34 -11.72
CA LEU A 52 -11.65 -5.80 -12.28
C LEU A 52 -11.92 -4.38 -11.77
N ALA A 53 -11.76 -4.12 -10.48
CA ALA A 53 -11.93 -2.79 -9.92
C ALA A 53 -10.99 -1.77 -10.58
N HIS A 54 -9.72 -2.13 -10.78
CA HIS A 54 -8.74 -1.24 -11.40
C HIS A 54 -9.04 -0.88 -12.86
N GLN A 55 -9.86 -1.66 -13.58
CA GLN A 55 -10.25 -1.32 -14.96
C GLN A 55 -11.05 -0.01 -15.05
N HIS A 56 -11.67 0.43 -13.95
CA HIS A 56 -12.37 1.71 -13.89
C HIS A 56 -11.42 2.92 -13.90
N TRP A 57 -10.13 2.73 -13.61
CA TRP A 57 -9.11 3.78 -13.56
C TRP A 57 -7.92 3.43 -14.45
N PRO A 58 -8.08 3.45 -15.79
CA PRO A 58 -7.00 3.11 -16.72
C PRO A 58 -5.79 4.04 -16.60
N GLU A 59 -5.99 5.28 -16.12
CA GLU A 59 -4.91 6.21 -15.82
C GLU A 59 -3.97 5.71 -14.72
N LEU A 60 -4.46 4.84 -13.81
CA LEU A 60 -3.67 4.26 -12.73
C LEU A 60 -3.06 2.90 -13.07
N ALA A 61 -3.25 2.41 -14.30
CA ALA A 61 -2.82 1.08 -14.72
C ALA A 61 -1.35 0.75 -14.40
N PRO A 62 -0.36 1.64 -14.63
CA PRO A 62 1.05 1.33 -14.35
C PRO A 62 1.34 1.00 -12.88
N TRP A 63 0.65 1.65 -11.95
CA TRP A 63 0.77 1.39 -10.51
C TRP A 63 -0.09 0.19 -10.09
N ALA A 64 -1.29 0.10 -10.66
CA ALA A 64 -2.23 -0.98 -10.38
C ALA A 64 -1.67 -2.35 -10.79
N GLU A 65 -0.98 -2.45 -11.93
CA GLU A 65 -0.35 -3.69 -12.39
C GLU A 65 0.75 -4.16 -11.44
N GLN A 66 1.59 -3.25 -10.94
CA GLN A 66 2.62 -3.56 -9.96
C GLN A 66 2.02 -4.05 -8.64
N LEU A 67 0.97 -3.38 -8.16
CA LEU A 67 0.23 -3.81 -6.97
C LEU A 67 -0.38 -5.21 -7.16
N GLN A 68 -1.04 -5.45 -8.30
CA GLN A 68 -1.65 -6.74 -8.62
C GLN A 68 -0.60 -7.86 -8.73
N ALA A 69 0.58 -7.58 -9.27
CA ALA A 69 1.65 -8.55 -9.42
C ALA A 69 2.10 -9.12 -8.08
N GLN A 70 2.13 -8.28 -7.04
CA GLN A 70 2.55 -8.64 -5.68
C GLN A 70 1.39 -8.80 -4.69
N TRP A 71 0.14 -8.84 -5.17
CA TRP A 71 -1.03 -8.90 -4.29
C TRP A 71 -0.99 -10.16 -3.41
N PRO A 72 -1.00 -10.01 -2.07
CA PRO A 72 -0.81 -11.14 -1.16
C PRO A 72 -2.03 -12.06 -1.11
N LEU A 73 -1.81 -13.28 -0.60
CA LEU A 73 -2.89 -14.17 -0.25
C LEU A 73 -3.68 -13.61 0.95
N PRO A 74 -4.99 -13.87 1.06
CA PRO A 74 -5.84 -13.36 2.14
C PRO A 74 -5.60 -14.12 3.46
N LEU A 75 -4.35 -14.10 3.94
CA LEU A 75 -3.92 -14.68 5.21
C LEU A 75 -3.85 -13.59 6.27
N PRO A 76 -4.23 -13.85 7.53
CA PRO A 76 -4.08 -12.85 8.59
C PRO A 76 -2.62 -12.44 8.81
N GLY A 77 -2.41 -11.18 9.22
CA GLY A 77 -1.10 -10.64 9.58
C GLY A 77 -0.63 -9.52 8.64
N CYS A 78 0.67 -9.18 8.76
CA CYS A 78 1.29 -8.12 7.97
C CYS A 78 1.91 -8.67 6.69
N HIS A 79 1.51 -8.09 5.56
CA HIS A 79 2.06 -8.34 4.23
C HIS A 79 2.78 -7.10 3.74
N ARG A 80 4.11 -7.17 3.69
CA ARG A 80 4.94 -6.09 3.16
C ARG A 80 5.18 -6.28 1.67
N LEU A 81 4.76 -5.31 0.87
CA LEU A 81 5.04 -5.21 -0.56
C LEU A 81 6.10 -4.15 -0.78
N LEU A 82 7.16 -4.52 -1.48
CA LEU A 82 8.22 -3.60 -1.93
C LEU A 82 7.99 -3.29 -3.40
N LEU A 83 7.61 -2.04 -3.67
CA LEU A 83 7.17 -1.55 -4.97
C LEU A 83 8.13 -0.46 -5.44
N ASP A 84 8.22 -0.24 -6.75
CA ASP A 84 9.18 0.69 -7.38
C ASP A 84 10.61 0.51 -6.84
N GLU A 85 11.15 -0.71 -6.95
CA GLU A 85 12.51 -1.06 -6.47
C GLU A 85 12.74 -0.74 -4.96
N GLY A 86 11.67 -0.75 -4.17
CA GLY A 86 11.70 -0.45 -2.73
C GLY A 86 11.61 1.03 -2.38
N ARG A 87 11.36 1.91 -3.36
CA ARG A 87 11.02 3.31 -3.11
C ARG A 87 9.68 3.44 -2.39
N ILE A 88 8.75 2.54 -2.71
CA ILE A 88 7.43 2.46 -2.12
C ILE A 88 7.36 1.20 -1.27
N THR A 89 7.03 1.37 0.00
CA THR A 89 6.74 0.26 0.92
C THR A 89 5.26 0.32 1.27
N LEU A 90 4.55 -0.78 1.02
CA LEU A 90 3.15 -0.94 1.41
C LEU A 90 3.06 -2.07 2.43
N ASP A 91 2.64 -1.75 3.65
CA ASP A 91 2.30 -2.73 4.68
C ASP A 91 0.78 -2.91 4.73
N LEU A 92 0.32 -4.06 4.24
CA LEU A 92 -1.08 -4.48 4.27
C LEU A 92 -1.30 -5.40 5.45
N TRP A 93 -2.09 -4.94 6.41
CA TRP A 93 -2.45 -5.69 7.59
C TRP A 93 -3.82 -6.31 7.40
N PHE A 94 -3.86 -7.63 7.23
CA PHE A 94 -5.11 -8.38 7.08
C PHE A 94 -5.61 -8.86 8.45
N GLY A 95 -6.80 -8.42 8.84
CA GLY A 95 -7.44 -8.80 10.09
C GLY A 95 -8.22 -7.65 10.75
N ASP A 96 -8.75 -7.92 11.95
CA ASP A 96 -9.46 -6.90 12.71
C ASP A 96 -8.46 -5.89 13.31
N ILE A 97 -8.65 -4.61 13.00
CA ILE A 97 -7.79 -3.53 13.49
C ILE A 97 -7.72 -3.48 15.03
N ASN A 98 -8.78 -3.95 15.72
CA ASN A 98 -8.83 -3.95 17.18
C ASN A 98 -7.94 -5.02 17.84
N GLU A 99 -7.57 -6.07 17.10
CA GLU A 99 -6.59 -7.07 17.57
C GLU A 99 -5.16 -6.73 17.10
N LEU A 100 -5.03 -5.96 16.02
CA LEU A 100 -3.75 -5.63 15.37
C LEU A 100 -3.07 -4.37 15.93
N THR A 101 -3.80 -3.47 16.61
CA THR A 101 -3.22 -2.30 17.28
C THR A 101 -2.17 -2.65 18.32
N SER A 102 -2.32 -3.79 19.01
CA SER A 102 -1.31 -4.28 19.96
C SER A 102 0.02 -4.67 19.29
N GLN A 103 0.02 -5.03 17.99
CA GLN A 103 1.24 -5.40 17.24
C GLN A 103 1.89 -4.20 16.53
N LEU A 104 1.11 -3.16 16.22
CA LEU A 104 1.65 -1.93 15.63
C LEU A 104 2.59 -1.21 16.59
N ASP A 105 2.25 -1.16 17.88
CA ASP A 105 3.10 -0.56 18.91
C ASP A 105 4.48 -1.22 18.97
N ASP A 106 4.56 -2.55 18.83
CA ASP A 106 5.84 -3.26 18.81
C ASP A 106 6.64 -3.02 17.51
N SER A 107 5.97 -2.92 16.36
CA SER A 107 6.66 -2.69 15.07
C SER A 107 7.13 -1.25 14.88
N LEU A 108 6.41 -0.28 15.48
CA LEU A 108 6.76 1.14 15.47
C LEU A 108 7.88 1.47 16.47
N ASN A 109 7.96 0.73 17.59
CA ASN A 109 8.97 0.95 18.64
C ASN A 109 10.31 0.23 18.39
N GLN A 110 10.43 -0.68 17.42
CA GLN A 110 11.69 -1.39 17.11
C GLN A 110 12.63 -0.64 16.14
N LYS A 111 12.53 0.68 16.05
CA LYS A 111 13.57 1.52 15.43
C LYS A 111 13.98 2.67 16.36
N VAL A 112 14.87 2.36 17.28
CA VAL A 112 15.84 3.31 17.85
C VAL A 112 17.23 2.71 17.70
#